data_AF-A0A4R8I961-F1
#
_entry.id   AF-A0A4R8I961-F1
#
_cell.length_a   1.000
_cell.length_b   1.000
_cell.length_c   1.000
_cell.angle_alpha   90.00
_cell.angle_beta   90.00
_cell.angle_gamma   90.00
#
_symmetry.space_group_name_H-M   'P 1'
#
loop_
_entity.id
_entity.type
_entity.pdbx_description
1 polymer ?
#
loop_
_entity_poly.entity_id
_entity_poly.type
_entity_poly.pdbx_seq_one_letter_code
_entity_poly.pdbx_strand_id
1 'polypeptide(L)'
;MESYTYCLYWILSILAILSVFVPVIKNTFWIFRIFDYPRFQKFVILIILAFLWNFAVENPTIYDKILLITEVVVALYLFYIIIPYTKFGKTMIDKTEPDPDEELLDILVCNVYQHNRNYQKLVDLIKEKDPSILFFLETDEEWKKALETVTKDYQYKIEVPLANTYGLLFYSHFPVKNYEVNYLIDDDIPSIVADVEYNNNVVRLFGIHPTPPVPQENPESTERDAEILMVGEKAEEYGKPAIVFGDLNDVAWSQTTKLFLKSSGMLDPRRGRGMFNTFHAKYWFLRWPLDHFFVSPHFRLVDMKVLKTVDSDHFPIWISLVIRNEDTEDQLDISHEEEQEVAEKIEEGIEKGDAN
;
A
#
# COMPACT_ATOMS: atom_id res chain seq x y z
N MET A 1 10.27 43.67 10.32
CA MET A 1 10.21 42.47 9.46
C MET A 1 10.80 41.27 10.17
N GLU A 2 11.97 41.40 10.83
CA GLU A 2 12.59 40.34 11.66
C GLU A 2 11.63 39.66 12.65
N SER A 3 10.83 40.43 13.40
CA SER A 3 9.85 39.85 14.34
C SER A 3 8.76 38.99 13.68
N TYR A 4 8.30 39.34 12.46
CA TYR A 4 7.28 38.54 11.77
C TYR A 4 7.86 37.25 11.20
N THR A 5 9.05 37.32 10.61
CA THR A 5 9.76 36.13 10.09
C THR A 5 10.06 35.16 11.23
N TYR A 6 10.55 35.67 12.36
CA TYR A 6 10.82 34.90 13.57
C TYR A 6 9.55 34.20 14.10
N CYS A 7 8.46 34.95 14.28
CA CYS A 7 7.19 34.38 14.75
C CYS A 7 6.63 33.34 13.78
N LEU A 8 6.72 33.60 12.46
CA LEU A 8 6.24 32.67 11.45
C LEU A 8 7.05 31.36 11.45
N TYR A 9 8.38 31.44 11.55
CA TYR A 9 9.24 30.26 11.70
C TYR A 9 8.79 29.41 12.88
N TRP A 10 8.67 30.02 14.07
CA TRP A 10 8.23 29.34 15.29
C TRP A 10 6.87 28.63 15.13
N ILE A 11 5.89 29.31 14.53
CA ILE A 11 4.56 28.73 14.31
C ILE A 11 4.65 27.52 13.38
N LEU A 12 5.37 27.64 12.25
CA LEU A 12 5.51 26.55 11.28
C LEU A 12 6.28 25.37 11.87
N SER A 13 7.35 25.62 12.63
CA SER A 13 8.13 24.61 13.35
C SER A 13 7.28 23.83 14.33
N ILE A 14 6.52 24.52 15.19
CA ILE A 14 5.64 23.87 16.16
C ILE A 14 4.58 23.03 15.45
N LEU A 15 3.93 23.56 14.42
CA LEU A 15 2.92 22.83 13.66
C LEU A 15 3.51 21.60 12.96
N ALA A 16 4.69 21.72 12.35
CA ALA A 16 5.38 20.62 11.70
C ALA A 16 5.72 19.51 12.71
N ILE A 17 6.29 19.87 13.86
CA ILE A 17 6.60 18.93 14.95
C ILE A 17 5.32 18.24 15.46
N LEU A 18 4.29 19.00 15.81
CA LEU A 18 3.04 18.45 16.33
C LEU A 18 2.40 17.47 15.34
N SER A 19 2.43 17.81 14.03
CA SER A 19 1.88 16.96 12.98
C SER A 19 2.50 15.56 12.93
N VAL A 20 3.73 15.36 13.41
CA VAL A 20 4.40 14.06 13.46
C VAL A 20 3.89 13.21 14.62
N PHE A 21 3.48 13.85 15.71
CA PHE A 21 3.03 13.16 16.93
C PHE A 21 1.53 12.87 16.96
N VAL A 22 0.72 13.50 16.09
CA VAL A 22 -0.73 13.22 16.03
C VAL A 22 -1.04 11.71 15.88
N PRO A 23 -0.40 10.95 14.97
CA PRO A 23 -0.68 9.51 14.81
C PRO A 23 -0.21 8.62 15.96
N VAL A 24 0.59 9.14 16.92
CA VAL A 24 0.99 8.38 18.12
C VAL A 24 -0.22 8.12 19.02
N ILE A 25 -1.24 8.97 18.91
CA ILE A 25 -2.55 8.72 19.51
C ILE A 25 -3.16 7.56 18.72
N LYS A 26 -3.25 6.37 19.33
CA LYS A 26 -3.83 5.14 18.75
C LYS A 26 -5.36 5.27 18.59
N ASN A 27 -5.78 6.21 17.75
CA ASN A 27 -7.18 6.51 17.47
C ASN A 27 -7.46 6.27 15.98
N THR A 28 -8.55 5.56 15.70
CA THR A 28 -8.96 5.08 14.38
C THR A 28 -9.60 6.17 13.53
N PHE A 29 -10.04 7.30 14.10
CA PHE A 29 -10.66 8.38 13.34
C PHE A 29 -9.71 8.99 12.32
N TRP A 30 -10.22 9.23 11.11
CA TRP A 30 -9.48 9.73 9.95
C TRP A 30 -8.60 10.95 10.24
N ILE A 31 -9.04 11.86 11.12
CA ILE A 31 -8.31 13.10 11.45
C ILE A 31 -6.96 12.82 12.13
N PHE A 32 -6.82 11.68 12.80
CA PHE A 32 -5.53 11.23 13.35
C PHE A 32 -4.74 10.48 12.28
N ARG A 33 -5.42 9.61 11.51
CA ARG A 33 -4.81 8.74 10.50
C ARG A 33 -4.28 9.48 9.27
N ILE A 34 -4.88 10.60 8.86
CA ILE A 34 -4.42 11.42 7.73
C ILE A 34 -2.95 11.87 7.91
N PHE A 35 -2.49 12.01 9.15
CA PHE A 35 -1.12 12.38 9.47
C PHE A 35 -0.12 11.22 9.27
N ASP A 36 -0.55 9.97 9.11
CA ASP A 36 0.35 8.87 8.76
C ASP A 36 0.84 8.95 7.30
N TYR A 37 0.09 9.59 6.41
CA TYR A 37 0.39 9.60 4.98
C TYR A 37 1.63 10.46 4.65
N PRO A 38 1.74 11.73 5.08
CA PRO A 38 2.84 12.62 4.66
C PRO A 38 4.15 12.48 5.42
N ARG A 39 4.61 11.28 5.80
CA ARG A 39 5.86 11.14 6.57
C ARG A 39 7.07 11.70 5.82
N PHE A 40 7.21 11.44 4.52
CA PHE A 40 8.33 11.97 3.73
C PHE A 40 8.24 13.49 3.53
N GLN A 41 7.05 14.02 3.26
CA GLN A 41 6.82 15.44 3.09
C GLN A 41 7.11 16.19 4.39
N LYS A 42 6.67 15.66 5.54
CA LYS A 42 7.00 16.19 6.87
C LYS A 42 8.50 16.19 7.14
N PHE A 43 9.20 15.11 6.77
CA PHE A 43 10.65 15.04 6.86
C PHE A 43 11.31 16.17 6.07
N VAL A 44 10.93 16.36 4.80
CA VAL A 44 11.46 17.43 3.95
C VAL A 44 11.15 18.82 4.53
N ILE A 45 9.93 19.03 5.03
CA ILE A 45 9.53 20.29 5.67
C ILE A 45 10.42 20.59 6.88
N LEU A 46 10.67 19.62 7.75
CA LEU A 46 11.54 19.80 8.92
C LEU A 46 12.99 20.11 8.53
N ILE A 47 13.52 19.47 7.48
CA ILE A 47 14.86 19.80 6.96
C ILE A 47 14.91 21.22 6.42
N ILE A 48 13.88 21.66 5.68
CA ILE A 48 13.78 23.03 5.17
C ILE A 48 13.71 24.03 6.34
N LEU A 49 12.88 23.77 7.36
CA LEU A 49 12.76 24.63 8.54
C LEU A 49 14.09 24.73 9.30
N ALA A 50 14.76 23.60 9.55
CA ALA A 50 16.07 23.58 10.18
C ALA A 50 17.12 24.37 9.39
N PHE A 51 17.05 24.38 8.06
CA PHE A 51 17.90 25.24 7.22
C PHE A 51 17.52 26.72 7.34
N LEU A 52 16.22 27.03 7.28
CA LEU A 52 15.68 28.40 7.36
C LEU A 52 15.95 29.07 8.71
N TRP A 53 16.19 28.30 9.77
CA TRP A 53 16.61 28.80 11.08
C TRP A 53 17.78 29.79 10.98
N ASN A 54 18.77 29.52 10.11
CA ASN A 54 19.95 30.38 9.92
C ASN A 54 19.62 31.80 9.40
N PHE A 55 18.44 31.99 8.82
CA PHE A 55 17.98 33.27 8.27
C PHE A 55 16.87 33.89 9.10
N ALA A 56 16.11 33.07 9.83
CA ALA A 56 15.01 33.51 10.67
C ALA A 56 15.45 33.93 12.08
N VAL A 57 16.62 33.48 12.55
CA VAL A 57 17.10 33.66 13.92
C VAL A 57 18.53 34.25 13.94
N GLU A 58 18.66 35.56 14.15
CA GLU A 58 19.98 36.23 14.24
C GLU A 58 20.67 36.07 15.61
N ASN A 59 19.92 36.19 16.71
CA ASN A 59 20.44 36.12 18.07
C ASN A 59 19.72 35.00 18.86
N PRO A 60 20.10 33.73 18.65
CA PRO A 60 19.34 32.59 19.14
C PRO A 60 19.36 32.50 20.67
N THR A 61 18.17 32.51 21.25
CA THR A 61 17.92 32.20 22.66
C THR A 61 18.10 30.70 22.92
N ILE A 62 18.06 30.28 24.18
CA ILE A 62 18.06 28.86 24.52
C ILE A 62 16.84 28.13 23.94
N TYR A 63 15.68 28.79 23.88
CA TYR A 63 14.45 28.21 23.35
C TYR A 63 14.52 27.95 21.84
N ASP A 64 15.15 28.86 21.08
CA ASP A 64 15.36 28.67 19.63
C ASP A 64 16.25 27.47 19.34
N LYS A 65 17.28 27.25 20.18
CA LYS A 65 18.17 26.10 20.07
C LYS A 65 17.45 24.80 20.42
N ILE A 66 16.60 24.81 21.46
CA ILE A 66 15.77 23.65 21.83
C ILE A 66 14.85 23.30 20.66
N LEU A 67 14.15 24.29 20.09
CA LEU A 67 13.25 24.09 18.96
C LEU A 67 13.98 23.44 17.78
N LEU A 68 15.14 24.00 17.37
CA LEU A 68 15.96 23.44 16.29
C LEU A 68 16.41 22.00 16.59
N ILE A 69 16.88 21.73 17.81
CA ILE A 69 17.27 20.36 18.21
C ILE A 69 16.08 19.42 18.11
N THR A 70 14.89 19.84 18.57
CA THR A 70 13.67 19.04 18.45
C THR A 70 13.31 18.79 16.98
N GLU A 71 13.36 19.78 16.09
CA GLU A 71 13.13 19.60 14.65
C GLU A 71 14.07 18.56 14.06
N VAL A 72 15.37 18.65 14.38
CA VAL A 72 16.38 17.69 13.90
C VAL A 72 16.11 16.29 14.42
N VAL A 73 15.81 16.12 15.72
CA VAL A 73 15.49 14.81 16.30
C VAL A 73 14.25 14.21 15.66
N VAL A 74 13.19 14.99 15.45
CA VAL A 74 11.95 14.53 14.81
C VAL A 74 12.20 14.19 13.33
N ALA A 75 13.03 14.96 12.63
CA ALA A 75 13.42 14.64 11.25
C ALA A 75 14.21 13.32 11.19
N LEU A 76 15.13 13.08 12.12
CA LEU A 76 15.86 11.81 12.21
C LEU A 76 14.93 10.63 12.52
N TYR A 77 13.93 10.83 13.37
CA TYR A 77 12.90 9.81 13.63
C TYR A 77 12.08 9.48 12.38
N LEU A 78 11.61 10.49 11.63
CA LEU A 78 10.93 10.25 10.36
C LEU A 78 11.84 9.56 9.34
N PHE A 79 13.11 9.94 9.29
CA PHE A 79 14.10 9.29 8.44
C PHE A 79 14.27 7.81 8.80
N TYR A 80 14.34 7.47 10.09
CA TYR A 80 14.38 6.08 10.55
C TYR A 80 13.16 5.26 10.12
N ILE A 81 11.97 5.87 10.10
CA ILE A 81 10.75 5.20 9.60
C ILE A 81 10.82 4.97 8.09
N ILE A 82 11.36 5.94 7.34
CA ILE A 82 11.29 5.96 5.88
C ILE A 82 12.45 5.20 5.23
N ILE A 83 13.61 5.11 5.89
CA ILE A 83 14.82 4.48 5.34
C ILE A 83 14.59 3.06 4.79
N PRO A 84 13.72 2.19 5.37
CA PRO A 84 13.45 0.88 4.79
C PRO A 84 12.84 0.95 3.39
N TYR A 85 12.14 2.03 3.03
CA TYR A 85 11.50 2.24 1.72
C TYR A 85 12.37 3.10 0.80
N THR A 86 13.69 3.06 1.00
CA THR A 86 14.69 3.69 0.14
C THR A 86 15.70 2.64 -0.32
N LYS A 87 16.55 2.99 -1.28
CA LYS A 87 17.66 2.13 -1.73
C LYS A 87 18.70 1.83 -0.64
N PHE A 88 18.61 2.50 0.51
CA PHE A 88 19.51 2.30 1.66
C PHE A 88 18.93 1.35 2.71
N GLY A 89 17.66 0.96 2.58
CA GLY A 89 17.02 0.00 3.48
C GLY A 89 17.48 -1.43 3.25
N LYS A 90 17.35 -2.29 4.27
CA LYS A 90 17.47 -3.74 4.11
C LYS A 90 16.31 -4.24 3.23
N THR A 91 16.62 -5.03 2.21
CA THR A 91 15.63 -5.77 1.43
C THR A 91 15.01 -6.88 2.29
N MET A 92 13.75 -7.23 2.03
CA MET A 92 13.12 -8.43 2.62
C MET A 92 13.08 -9.61 1.66
N ILE A 93 13.37 -9.37 0.39
CA ILE A 93 13.25 -10.34 -0.69
C ILE A 93 14.45 -10.10 -1.59
N ASP A 94 15.15 -11.14 -2.02
CA ASP A 94 16.25 -10.96 -2.96
C ASP A 94 15.76 -10.57 -4.35
N LYS A 95 16.59 -9.79 -5.03
CA LYS A 95 16.45 -9.61 -6.48
C LYS A 95 17.08 -10.81 -7.19
N THR A 96 16.43 -11.34 -8.20
CA THR A 96 16.97 -12.42 -9.02
C THR A 96 16.80 -12.12 -10.50
N GLU A 97 17.62 -12.75 -11.34
CA GLU A 97 17.41 -12.79 -12.78
C GLU A 97 16.69 -14.09 -13.12
N PRO A 98 15.67 -14.06 -13.98
CA PRO A 98 14.94 -15.27 -14.36
C PRO A 98 15.78 -16.18 -15.23
N ASP A 99 15.47 -17.47 -15.22
CA ASP A 99 16.09 -18.42 -16.15
C ASP A 99 15.61 -18.14 -17.60
N PRO A 100 16.39 -18.47 -18.65
CA PRO A 100 16.10 -18.05 -20.04
C PRO A 100 14.72 -18.45 -20.59
N ASP A 101 14.15 -19.55 -20.10
CA ASP A 101 12.86 -20.10 -20.51
C ASP A 101 11.84 -20.09 -19.36
N GLU A 102 12.12 -19.37 -18.28
CA GLU A 102 11.22 -19.27 -17.13
C GLU A 102 10.07 -18.32 -17.42
N GLU A 103 8.85 -18.83 -17.30
CA GLU A 103 7.65 -18.01 -17.36
C GLU A 103 7.54 -17.15 -16.11
N LEU A 104 7.35 -15.85 -16.27
CA LEU A 104 7.28 -14.89 -15.17
C LEU A 104 5.86 -14.75 -14.65
N LEU A 105 5.73 -14.56 -13.34
CA LEU A 105 4.48 -14.13 -12.73
C LEU A 105 4.43 -12.61 -12.73
N ASP A 106 4.02 -12.05 -13.87
CA ASP A 106 3.84 -10.61 -14.05
C ASP A 106 2.42 -10.21 -13.65
N ILE A 107 2.30 -9.35 -12.64
CA ILE A 107 1.01 -8.91 -12.09
C ILE A 107 0.90 -7.39 -12.23
N LEU A 108 -0.17 -6.92 -12.87
CA LEU A 108 -0.52 -5.51 -12.98
C LEU A 108 -1.74 -5.21 -12.11
N VAL A 109 -1.58 -4.24 -11.19
CA VAL A 109 -2.66 -3.68 -10.37
C VAL A 109 -2.93 -2.25 -10.80
N CYS A 110 -4.21 -1.89 -10.92
CA CYS A 110 -4.61 -0.50 -11.16
C CYS A 110 -5.95 -0.19 -10.50
N ASN A 111 -5.97 0.69 -9.51
CA ASN A 111 -7.16 1.45 -9.17
C ASN A 111 -7.45 2.39 -10.35
N VAL A 112 -8.57 2.18 -11.04
CA VAL A 112 -8.86 2.89 -12.30
C VAL A 112 -9.45 4.29 -12.08
N TYR A 113 -9.80 4.62 -10.83
CA TYR A 113 -10.70 5.71 -10.44
C TYR A 113 -12.05 5.57 -11.14
N GLN A 114 -13.11 5.12 -10.46
CA GLN A 114 -14.33 4.68 -11.16
C GLN A 114 -14.85 5.72 -12.15
N HIS A 115 -14.77 7.02 -11.85
CA HIS A 115 -15.25 8.12 -12.71
C HIS A 115 -14.33 8.47 -13.90
N ASN A 116 -13.12 7.93 -13.95
CA ASN A 116 -12.25 8.04 -15.12
C ASN A 116 -12.89 7.33 -16.31
N ARG A 117 -12.84 7.96 -17.47
CA ARG A 117 -13.37 7.43 -18.73
C ARG A 117 -12.30 7.32 -19.82
N ASN A 118 -11.03 7.54 -19.47
CA ASN A 118 -9.92 7.36 -20.40
C ASN A 118 -9.49 5.88 -20.48
N TYR A 119 -10.42 5.03 -20.90
CA TYR A 119 -10.22 3.59 -21.01
C TYR A 119 -9.01 3.23 -21.88
N GLN A 120 -8.79 4.00 -22.96
CA GLN A 120 -7.75 3.71 -23.94
C GLN A 120 -6.35 3.70 -23.34
N LYS A 121 -6.06 4.54 -22.33
CA LYS A 121 -4.74 4.54 -21.68
C LYS A 121 -4.44 3.22 -20.97
N LEU A 122 -5.42 2.63 -20.29
CA LEU A 122 -5.25 1.33 -19.63
C LEU A 122 -5.17 0.21 -20.68
N VAL A 123 -6.00 0.27 -21.72
CA VAL A 123 -5.94 -0.64 -22.88
C VAL A 123 -4.55 -0.65 -23.53
N ASP A 124 -3.97 0.52 -23.78
CA ASP A 124 -2.65 0.65 -24.38
C ASP A 124 -1.55 0.14 -23.44
N LEU A 125 -1.68 0.41 -22.13
CA LEU A 125 -0.74 -0.08 -21.13
C LEU A 125 -0.73 -1.61 -21.04
N ILE A 126 -1.90 -2.25 -21.05
CA ILE A 126 -2.02 -3.71 -21.04
C ILE A 126 -1.36 -4.30 -22.28
N LYS A 127 -1.61 -3.73 -23.47
CA LYS A 127 -0.96 -4.18 -24.72
C LYS A 127 0.56 -3.98 -24.72
N GLU A 128 1.05 -2.91 -24.08
CA GLU A 128 2.49 -2.64 -23.97
C GLU A 128 3.18 -3.63 -23.02
N LYS A 129 2.52 -3.97 -21.90
CA LYS A 129 3.13 -4.75 -20.81
C LYS A 129 2.85 -6.25 -20.88
N ASP A 130 1.75 -6.65 -21.50
CA ASP A 130 1.30 -8.05 -21.64
C ASP A 130 1.43 -8.87 -20.34
N PRO A 131 0.86 -8.38 -19.21
CA PRO A 131 1.06 -9.02 -17.91
C PRO A 131 0.30 -10.34 -17.81
N SER A 132 0.88 -11.32 -17.11
CA SER A 132 0.28 -12.64 -16.88
C SER A 132 -1.05 -12.57 -16.11
N ILE A 133 -1.16 -11.61 -15.17
CA ILE A 133 -2.34 -11.39 -14.33
C ILE A 133 -2.67 -9.90 -14.25
N LEU A 134 -3.96 -9.59 -14.32
CA LEU A 134 -4.54 -8.25 -14.16
C LEU A 134 -5.45 -8.22 -12.94
N PHE A 135 -5.36 -7.14 -12.15
CA PHE A 135 -6.32 -6.83 -11.11
C PHE A 135 -6.65 -5.34 -11.11
N PHE A 136 -7.91 -5.03 -11.41
CA PHE A 136 -8.41 -3.66 -11.52
C PHE A 136 -9.43 -3.40 -10.41
N LEU A 137 -9.25 -2.26 -9.75
CA LEU A 137 -10.08 -1.80 -8.64
C LEU A 137 -10.88 -0.57 -9.06
N GLU A 138 -11.99 -0.30 -8.36
CA GLU A 138 -12.97 0.74 -8.69
C GLU A 138 -13.61 0.61 -10.09
N THR A 139 -13.96 -0.60 -10.48
CA THR A 139 -14.47 -0.89 -11.83
C THR A 139 -15.98 -1.07 -11.87
N ASP A 140 -16.63 -0.41 -12.84
CA ASP A 140 -18.04 -0.58 -13.15
C ASP A 140 -18.25 -1.38 -14.46
N GLU A 141 -19.51 -1.56 -14.87
CA GLU A 141 -19.86 -2.24 -16.12
C GLU A 141 -19.28 -1.56 -17.37
N GLU A 142 -19.07 -0.24 -17.34
CA GLU A 142 -18.48 0.48 -18.46
C GLU A 142 -16.97 0.18 -18.58
N TRP A 143 -16.26 0.12 -17.44
CA TRP A 143 -14.87 -0.32 -17.38
C TRP A 143 -14.70 -1.75 -17.86
N LYS A 144 -15.53 -2.67 -17.36
CA LYS A 144 -15.54 -4.06 -17.84
C LYS A 144 -15.66 -4.14 -19.36
N LYS A 145 -16.69 -3.48 -19.91
CA LYS A 145 -16.95 -3.46 -21.36
C LYS A 145 -15.79 -2.86 -22.15
N ALA A 146 -15.19 -1.78 -21.66
CA ALA A 146 -14.08 -1.13 -22.35
C ALA A 146 -12.81 -2.00 -22.41
N LEU A 147 -12.60 -2.84 -21.39
CA LEU A 147 -11.44 -3.73 -21.28
C LEU A 147 -11.61 -5.05 -22.02
N GLU A 148 -12.84 -5.43 -22.43
CA GLU A 148 -13.14 -6.70 -23.13
C GLU A 148 -12.18 -7.01 -24.30
N THR A 149 -11.76 -5.99 -25.04
CA THR A 149 -10.92 -6.18 -26.23
C THR A 149 -9.50 -6.63 -25.91
N VAL A 150 -8.94 -6.21 -24.76
CA VAL A 150 -7.59 -6.57 -24.31
C VAL A 150 -7.60 -7.73 -23.35
N THR A 151 -8.72 -7.98 -22.67
CA THR A 151 -8.86 -9.12 -21.77
C THR A 151 -9.41 -10.35 -22.49
N LYS A 152 -9.67 -10.28 -23.80
CA LYS A 152 -10.24 -11.38 -24.59
C LYS A 152 -9.42 -12.67 -24.50
N ASP A 153 -8.10 -12.54 -24.52
CA ASP A 153 -7.17 -13.68 -24.57
C ASP A 153 -6.76 -14.20 -23.18
N TYR A 154 -7.21 -13.53 -22.11
CA TYR A 154 -7.13 -14.05 -20.74
C TYR A 154 -8.19 -15.13 -20.55
N GLN A 155 -7.75 -16.37 -20.31
CA GLN A 155 -8.65 -17.53 -20.24
C GLN A 155 -9.49 -17.57 -18.97
N TYR A 156 -8.98 -16.99 -17.89
CA TYR A 156 -9.63 -17.01 -16.58
C TYR A 156 -10.00 -15.60 -16.17
N LYS A 157 -11.27 -15.40 -15.81
CA LYS A 157 -11.86 -14.10 -15.52
C LYS A 157 -12.73 -14.21 -14.29
N ILE A 158 -12.52 -13.33 -13.32
CA ILE A 158 -13.38 -13.15 -12.16
C ILE A 158 -13.80 -11.68 -12.20
N GLU A 159 -15.07 -11.43 -12.50
CA GLU A 159 -15.56 -10.08 -12.81
C GLU A 159 -16.69 -9.71 -11.87
N VAL A 160 -16.43 -8.73 -10.99
CA VAL A 160 -17.37 -8.19 -10.00
C VAL A 160 -17.48 -6.67 -10.21
N PRO A 161 -17.97 -6.19 -11.38
CA PRO A 161 -18.15 -4.77 -11.60
C PRO A 161 -19.25 -4.23 -10.68
N LEU A 162 -18.98 -3.13 -9.99
CA LEU A 162 -19.94 -2.48 -9.09
C LEU A 162 -19.94 -0.98 -9.35
N ALA A 163 -21.11 -0.35 -9.27
CA ALA A 163 -21.26 1.09 -9.47
C ALA A 163 -21.10 1.90 -8.16
N ASN A 164 -20.39 1.34 -7.17
CA ASN A 164 -20.23 1.86 -5.81
C ASN A 164 -18.76 2.11 -5.42
N THR A 165 -17.87 2.24 -6.40
CA THR A 165 -16.41 2.38 -6.27
C THR A 165 -15.65 1.16 -5.73
N TYR A 166 -16.30 0.02 -5.45
CA TYR A 166 -15.60 -1.19 -4.95
C TYR A 166 -15.56 -2.35 -5.93
N GLY A 167 -15.99 -2.15 -7.18
CA GLY A 167 -16.00 -3.22 -8.17
C GLY A 167 -14.60 -3.69 -8.56
N LEU A 168 -14.45 -5.00 -8.73
CA LEU A 168 -13.18 -5.67 -9.00
C LEU A 168 -13.21 -6.44 -10.32
N LEU A 169 -12.16 -6.34 -11.12
CA LEU A 169 -11.94 -7.21 -12.28
C LEU A 169 -10.58 -7.90 -12.17
N PHE A 170 -10.59 -9.23 -12.19
CA PHE A 170 -9.41 -10.07 -12.18
C PHE A 170 -9.33 -10.91 -13.46
N TYR A 171 -8.15 -10.93 -14.09
CA TYR A 171 -7.89 -11.71 -15.30
C TYR A 171 -6.57 -12.45 -15.18
N SER A 172 -6.51 -13.70 -15.64
CA SER A 172 -5.30 -14.52 -15.61
C SER A 172 -5.11 -15.31 -16.91
N HIS A 173 -3.88 -15.32 -17.42
CA HIS A 173 -3.42 -16.25 -18.44
C HIS A 173 -3.16 -17.64 -17.86
N PHE A 174 -2.74 -17.70 -16.60
CA PHE A 174 -2.52 -18.95 -15.87
C PHE A 174 -3.82 -19.61 -15.43
N PRO A 175 -3.87 -20.95 -15.35
CA PRO A 175 -5.04 -21.68 -14.87
C PRO A 175 -5.47 -21.30 -13.46
N VAL A 176 -6.72 -20.84 -13.32
CA VAL A 176 -7.37 -20.66 -12.01
C VAL A 176 -8.12 -21.95 -11.65
N LYS A 177 -7.68 -22.63 -10.59
CA LYS A 177 -8.25 -23.90 -10.13
C LYS A 177 -9.50 -23.71 -9.29
N ASN A 178 -9.44 -22.77 -8.34
CA ASN A 178 -10.55 -22.38 -7.48
C ASN A 178 -10.53 -20.87 -7.33
N TYR A 179 -11.69 -20.27 -7.13
CA TYR A 179 -11.77 -18.89 -6.69
C TYR A 179 -13.01 -18.67 -5.83
N GLU A 180 -12.92 -17.64 -4.99
CA GLU A 180 -13.98 -17.17 -4.13
C GLU A 180 -14.06 -15.65 -4.23
N VAL A 181 -15.28 -15.13 -4.31
CA VAL A 181 -15.57 -13.71 -4.08
C VAL A 181 -16.14 -13.62 -2.69
N ASN A 182 -15.45 -12.91 -1.81
CA ASN A 182 -15.77 -12.82 -0.40
C ASN A 182 -16.14 -11.39 -0.03
N TYR A 183 -16.95 -11.24 1.01
CA TYR A 183 -17.32 -9.96 1.61
C TYR A 183 -16.89 -10.06 3.07
N LEU A 184 -15.69 -9.58 3.38
CA LEU A 184 -14.98 -9.95 4.62
C LEU A 184 -15.45 -9.15 5.83
N ILE A 185 -15.76 -7.87 5.62
CA ILE A 185 -16.15 -6.93 6.66
C ILE A 185 -17.46 -6.21 6.29
N ASP A 186 -17.67 -5.92 5.00
CA ASP A 186 -18.85 -5.24 4.47
C ASP A 186 -19.43 -6.04 3.28
N ASP A 187 -20.75 -6.25 3.29
CA ASP A 187 -21.52 -6.98 2.26
C ASP A 187 -21.51 -6.29 0.87
N ASP A 188 -21.12 -5.03 0.78
CA ASP A 188 -21.02 -4.25 -0.47
C ASP A 188 -19.59 -4.15 -1.02
N ILE A 189 -18.59 -4.64 -0.27
CA ILE A 189 -17.16 -4.52 -0.60
C ILE A 189 -16.56 -5.90 -0.86
N PRO A 190 -16.39 -6.28 -2.14
CA PRO A 190 -15.86 -7.59 -2.47
C PRO A 190 -14.35 -7.66 -2.28
N SER A 191 -13.88 -8.87 -2.05
CA SER A 191 -12.49 -9.32 -2.16
C SER A 191 -12.44 -10.59 -3.01
N ILE A 192 -11.29 -10.86 -3.63
CA ILE A 192 -11.11 -12.04 -4.47
C ILE A 192 -10.01 -12.92 -3.87
N VAL A 193 -10.30 -14.20 -3.70
CA VAL A 193 -9.29 -15.24 -3.45
C VAL A 193 -9.24 -16.14 -4.67
N ALA A 194 -8.07 -16.31 -5.29
CA ALA A 194 -7.90 -17.15 -6.47
C ALA A 194 -6.67 -18.06 -6.34
N ASP A 195 -6.86 -19.35 -6.59
CA ASP A 195 -5.78 -20.34 -6.65
C ASP A 195 -5.30 -20.51 -8.10
N VAL A 196 -4.13 -19.95 -8.41
CA VAL A 196 -3.54 -19.91 -9.75
C VAL A 196 -2.41 -20.94 -9.89
N GLU A 197 -2.41 -21.72 -10.96
CA GLU A 197 -1.31 -22.63 -11.29
C GLU A 197 -0.18 -21.91 -12.00
N TYR A 198 0.98 -21.84 -11.35
CA TYR A 198 2.18 -21.19 -11.86
C TYR A 198 3.40 -22.07 -11.59
N ASN A 199 4.14 -22.45 -12.64
CA ASN A 199 5.36 -23.28 -12.56
C ASN A 199 5.22 -24.51 -11.64
N ASN A 200 4.17 -25.33 -11.85
CA ASN A 200 3.81 -26.52 -11.05
C ASN A 200 3.46 -26.26 -9.57
N ASN A 201 3.31 -25.01 -9.18
CA ASN A 201 2.83 -24.61 -7.86
C ASN A 201 1.41 -24.06 -7.97
N VAL A 202 0.65 -24.19 -6.88
CA VAL A 202 -0.59 -23.44 -6.71
C VAL A 202 -0.24 -22.19 -5.89
N VAL A 203 -0.43 -21.02 -6.48
CA VAL A 203 -0.24 -19.72 -5.87
C VAL A 203 -1.60 -19.17 -5.48
N ARG A 204 -1.79 -18.85 -4.21
CA ARG A 204 -3.02 -18.18 -3.76
C ARG A 204 -2.88 -16.67 -3.83
N LEU A 205 -3.80 -16.04 -4.53
CA LEU A 205 -3.86 -14.59 -4.71
C LEU A 205 -5.03 -14.05 -3.89
N PHE A 206 -4.76 -13.12 -2.99
CA PHE A 206 -5.74 -12.38 -2.19
C PHE A 206 -5.80 -10.93 -2.69
N GLY A 207 -6.79 -10.63 -3.52
CA GLY A 207 -7.07 -9.30 -4.03
C GLY A 207 -8.05 -8.56 -3.14
N ILE A 208 -7.64 -7.43 -2.54
CA ILE A 208 -8.46 -6.64 -1.62
C ILE A 208 -8.50 -5.16 -1.99
N HIS A 209 -9.59 -4.49 -1.58
CA HIS A 209 -9.76 -3.04 -1.70
C HIS A 209 -10.59 -2.49 -0.53
N PRO A 210 -10.04 -2.50 0.70
CA PRO A 210 -10.78 -2.06 1.87
C PRO A 210 -11.05 -0.55 1.82
N THR A 211 -12.13 -0.12 2.47
CA THR A 211 -12.56 1.28 2.53
C THR A 211 -11.50 2.23 3.09
N PRO A 212 -11.23 3.37 2.46
CA PRO A 212 -10.36 4.39 3.05
C PRO A 212 -11.01 5.05 4.28
N PRO A 213 -10.22 5.44 5.31
CA PRO A 213 -10.73 6.20 6.43
C PRO A 213 -10.90 7.68 6.01
N VAL A 214 -12.03 8.00 5.37
CA VAL A 214 -12.43 9.35 4.98
C VAL A 214 -13.87 9.65 5.40
N PRO A 215 -14.21 10.90 5.78
CA PRO A 215 -15.55 11.25 6.27
C PRO A 215 -16.72 10.86 5.37
N GLN A 216 -16.48 10.80 4.06
CA GLN A 216 -17.50 10.51 3.05
C GLN A 216 -17.76 9.01 2.87
N GLU A 217 -16.85 8.15 3.31
CA GLU A 217 -16.93 6.69 3.14
C GLU A 217 -16.96 6.03 4.52
N ASN A 218 -15.81 5.91 5.19
CA ASN A 218 -15.73 5.46 6.58
C ASN A 218 -14.93 6.46 7.45
N PRO A 219 -15.51 7.08 8.50
CA PRO A 219 -14.79 8.04 9.34
C PRO A 219 -13.66 7.40 10.17
N GLU A 220 -13.62 6.07 10.28
CA GLU A 220 -12.65 5.31 11.06
C GLU A 220 -11.87 4.32 10.19
N SER A 221 -10.69 3.90 10.64
CA SER A 221 -9.90 2.88 9.97
C SER A 221 -10.14 1.45 10.45
N THR A 222 -11.06 1.24 11.40
CA THR A 222 -11.22 -0.05 12.10
C THR A 222 -11.49 -1.20 11.13
N GLU A 223 -12.50 -1.07 10.27
CA GLU A 223 -12.89 -2.08 9.29
C GLU A 223 -11.76 -2.40 8.30
N ARG A 224 -11.14 -1.35 7.73
CA ARG A 224 -9.99 -1.49 6.84
C ARG A 224 -8.82 -2.21 7.50
N ASP A 225 -8.49 -1.81 8.73
CA ASP A 225 -7.40 -2.41 9.48
C ASP A 225 -7.67 -3.91 9.75
N ALA A 226 -8.91 -4.26 10.09
CA ALA A 226 -9.34 -5.65 10.30
C ALA A 226 -9.28 -6.49 9.03
N GLU A 227 -9.76 -5.98 7.89
CA GLU A 227 -9.72 -6.71 6.61
C GLU A 227 -8.29 -7.08 6.20
N ILE A 228 -7.36 -6.11 6.30
CA ILE A 228 -5.93 -6.33 6.00
C ILE A 228 -5.38 -7.44 6.90
N LEU A 229 -5.63 -7.37 8.21
CA LEU A 229 -5.11 -8.33 9.18
C LEU A 229 -5.73 -9.73 9.01
N MET A 230 -7.03 -9.82 8.74
CA MET A 230 -7.74 -11.07 8.48
C MET A 230 -7.19 -11.79 7.23
N VAL A 231 -6.90 -11.05 6.16
CA VAL A 231 -6.26 -11.62 4.98
C VAL A 231 -4.81 -12.06 5.28
N GLY A 232 -4.12 -11.36 6.18
CA GLY A 232 -2.82 -11.78 6.70
C GLY A 232 -2.88 -13.14 7.39
N GLU A 233 -3.84 -13.35 8.30
CA GLU A 233 -4.06 -14.64 8.97
C GLU A 233 -4.39 -15.74 7.96
N LYS A 234 -5.28 -15.47 7.00
CA LYS A 234 -5.62 -16.44 5.92
C LYS A 234 -4.40 -16.80 5.06
N ALA A 235 -3.48 -15.87 4.83
CA ALA A 235 -2.26 -16.11 4.09
C ALA A 235 -1.26 -16.96 4.90
N GLU A 236 -1.16 -16.71 6.21
CA GLU A 236 -0.37 -17.52 7.14
C GLU A 236 -0.90 -18.97 7.20
N GLU A 237 -2.20 -19.13 7.44
CA GLU A 237 -2.88 -20.43 7.53
C GLU A 237 -2.73 -21.26 6.25
N TYR A 238 -2.66 -20.59 5.09
CA TYR A 238 -2.46 -21.27 3.81
C TYR A 238 -1.09 -21.94 3.70
N GLY A 239 -0.04 -21.36 4.31
CA GLY A 239 1.29 -21.96 4.46
C GLY A 239 2.01 -22.33 3.15
N LYS A 240 1.64 -21.71 2.02
CA LYS A 240 2.11 -22.02 0.65
C LYS A 240 2.38 -20.73 -0.13
N PRO A 241 2.85 -20.78 -1.39
CA PRO A 241 3.03 -19.58 -2.22
C PRO A 241 1.76 -18.73 -2.25
N ALA A 242 1.84 -17.50 -1.73
CA ALA A 242 0.70 -16.61 -1.59
C ALA A 242 1.10 -15.15 -1.85
N ILE A 243 0.16 -14.37 -2.40
CA ILE A 243 0.33 -12.94 -2.65
C ILE A 243 -0.93 -12.21 -2.17
N VAL A 244 -0.75 -11.17 -1.36
CA VAL A 244 -1.80 -10.24 -0.95
C VAL A 244 -1.54 -8.92 -1.68
N PHE A 245 -2.53 -8.42 -2.42
CA PHE A 245 -2.31 -7.32 -3.35
C PHE A 245 -3.59 -6.53 -3.64
N GLY A 246 -3.42 -5.28 -4.04
CA GLY A 246 -4.52 -4.35 -4.29
C GLY A 246 -4.23 -2.96 -3.74
N ASP A 247 -5.25 -2.12 -3.71
CA ASP A 247 -5.21 -0.82 -3.05
C ASP A 247 -5.73 -0.98 -1.61
N LEU A 248 -4.81 -1.01 -0.66
CA LEU A 248 -5.11 -1.25 0.76
C LEU A 248 -5.56 0.04 1.47
N ASN A 249 -5.58 1.18 0.78
CA ASN A 249 -5.91 2.48 1.37
C ASN A 249 -5.11 2.81 2.65
N ASP A 250 -3.93 2.23 2.79
CA ASP A 250 -3.04 2.37 3.92
C ASP A 250 -1.58 2.49 3.44
N VAL A 251 -0.74 3.15 4.23
CA VAL A 251 0.65 3.40 3.84
C VAL A 251 1.59 2.33 4.37
N ALA A 252 2.66 2.06 3.62
CA ALA A 252 3.63 0.99 3.92
C ALA A 252 4.23 1.02 5.34
N TRP A 253 4.29 2.19 5.97
CA TRP A 253 4.86 2.41 7.30
C TRP A 253 3.81 2.57 8.41
N SER A 254 2.55 2.25 8.13
CA SER A 254 1.50 2.27 9.14
C SER A 254 1.72 1.17 10.20
N GLN A 255 1.05 1.31 11.34
CA GLN A 255 1.03 0.26 12.36
C GLN A 255 0.33 -1.01 11.85
N THR A 256 -0.76 -0.87 11.08
CA THR A 256 -1.52 -1.99 10.51
C THR A 256 -0.66 -2.82 9.56
N THR A 257 0.07 -2.17 8.64
CA THR A 257 1.00 -2.87 7.73
C THR A 257 2.13 -3.55 8.51
N LYS A 258 2.64 -2.92 9.58
CA LYS A 258 3.65 -3.54 10.44
C LYS A 258 3.11 -4.80 11.13
N LEU A 259 1.89 -4.74 11.68
CA LEU A 259 1.24 -5.90 12.30
C LEU A 259 0.98 -7.00 11.27
N PHE A 260 0.46 -6.65 10.09
CA PHE A 260 0.27 -7.56 8.98
C PHE A 260 1.55 -8.32 8.60
N LEU A 261 2.67 -7.63 8.39
CA LEU A 261 3.94 -8.28 8.04
C LEU A 261 4.45 -9.23 9.14
N LYS A 262 4.15 -8.91 10.41
CA LYS A 262 4.55 -9.70 11.56
C LYS A 262 3.68 -10.93 11.78
N SER A 263 2.36 -10.80 11.70
CA SER A 263 1.43 -11.91 11.91
C SER A 263 1.43 -12.85 10.72
N SER A 264 1.41 -12.34 9.49
CA SER A 264 1.31 -13.17 8.29
C SER A 264 2.62 -13.84 7.87
N GLY A 265 3.78 -13.37 8.38
CA GLY A 265 5.09 -13.75 7.89
C GLY A 265 5.35 -13.36 6.42
N MET A 266 4.51 -12.51 5.81
CA MET A 266 4.71 -12.05 4.44
C MET A 266 5.81 -10.99 4.33
N LEU A 267 6.31 -10.81 3.12
CA LEU A 267 7.44 -9.94 2.82
C LEU A 267 7.00 -8.75 1.95
N ASP A 268 7.55 -7.57 2.23
CA ASP A 268 7.32 -6.36 1.42
C ASP A 268 8.41 -6.19 0.36
N PRO A 269 8.11 -6.38 -0.96
CA PRO A 269 9.06 -6.22 -2.05
C PRO A 269 9.59 -4.79 -2.18
N ARG A 270 8.89 -3.77 -1.66
CA ARG A 270 9.28 -2.36 -1.75
C ARG A 270 10.49 -2.02 -0.88
N ARG A 271 10.68 -2.77 0.22
CA ARG A 271 11.77 -2.52 1.16
C ARG A 271 13.14 -2.70 0.48
N GLY A 272 14.03 -1.76 0.76
CA GLY A 272 15.36 -1.63 0.15
C GLY A 272 15.36 -1.08 -1.29
N ARG A 273 14.21 -0.65 -1.84
CA ARG A 273 14.10 -0.32 -3.27
C ARG A 273 13.50 1.05 -3.54
N GLY A 274 12.43 1.40 -2.83
CA GLY A 274 11.76 2.69 -3.01
C GLY A 274 10.41 2.74 -2.31
N MET A 275 9.77 3.91 -2.35
CA MET A 275 8.44 4.07 -1.77
C MET A 275 7.35 3.48 -2.66
N PHE A 276 7.52 3.54 -3.99
CA PHE A 276 6.49 3.15 -4.96
C PHE A 276 5.18 3.92 -4.77
N ASN A 277 5.27 5.25 -4.69
CA ASN A 277 4.09 6.08 -4.47
C ASN A 277 3.11 5.99 -5.66
N THR A 278 1.93 5.44 -5.41
CA THR A 278 0.87 5.23 -6.39
C THR A 278 -0.23 6.31 -6.33
N PHE A 279 -0.50 6.89 -5.16
CA PHE A 279 -1.49 7.95 -4.98
C PHE A 279 -0.84 9.20 -4.36
N HIS A 280 -1.14 10.45 -4.69
CA HIS A 280 -2.06 10.90 -5.72
C HIS A 280 -1.30 11.25 -7.01
N ALA A 281 -1.68 10.63 -8.13
CA ALA A 281 -1.04 10.79 -9.42
C ALA A 281 -1.06 12.24 -9.95
N LYS A 282 -2.12 12.99 -9.64
CA LYS A 282 -2.34 14.38 -10.10
C LYS A 282 -1.50 15.42 -9.34
N TYR A 283 -1.09 15.12 -8.09
CA TYR A 283 -0.35 16.05 -7.24
C TYR A 283 1.03 15.51 -6.91
N TRP A 284 2.06 15.94 -7.65
CA TRP A 284 3.43 15.41 -7.48
C TRP A 284 4.01 15.56 -6.07
N PHE A 285 3.54 16.54 -5.29
CA PHE A 285 3.98 16.83 -3.93
C PHE A 285 3.19 16.08 -2.84
N LEU A 286 2.05 15.46 -3.18
CA LEU A 286 1.19 14.67 -2.28
C LEU A 286 1.11 13.23 -2.79
N ARG A 287 2.19 12.48 -2.55
CA ARG A 287 2.36 11.11 -3.04
C ARG A 287 2.76 10.17 -1.93
N TRP A 288 2.14 8.99 -1.91
CA TRP A 288 2.21 7.91 -0.93
C TRP A 288 1.92 6.56 -1.62
N PRO A 289 2.37 5.44 -1.03
CA PRO A 289 2.17 4.11 -1.58
C PRO A 289 0.94 3.44 -0.96
N LEU A 290 -0.18 3.44 -1.69
CA LEU A 290 -1.44 2.83 -1.24
C LEU A 290 -1.72 1.48 -1.89
N ASP A 291 -1.10 1.22 -3.04
CA ASP A 291 -1.20 -0.06 -3.74
C ASP A 291 -0.04 -0.97 -3.33
N HIS A 292 -0.35 -2.13 -2.78
CA HIS A 292 0.63 -3.05 -2.20
C HIS A 292 0.70 -4.35 -2.99
N PHE A 293 1.89 -4.92 -2.97
CA PHE A 293 2.11 -6.36 -3.08
C PHE A 293 2.78 -6.78 -1.80
N PHE A 294 2.27 -7.83 -1.15
CA PHE A 294 2.96 -8.60 -0.14
C PHE A 294 3.03 -10.03 -0.63
N VAL A 295 4.18 -10.68 -0.47
CA VAL A 295 4.40 -12.01 -1.02
C VAL A 295 4.93 -12.94 0.07
N SER A 296 4.55 -14.21 0.02
CA SER A 296 5.08 -15.19 0.96
C SER A 296 6.57 -15.50 0.65
N PRO A 297 7.30 -16.14 1.58
CA PRO A 297 8.76 -16.33 1.50
C PRO A 297 9.28 -17.18 0.32
N HIS A 298 8.37 -17.72 -0.48
CA HIS A 298 8.62 -18.55 -1.66
C HIS A 298 9.04 -17.73 -2.89
N PHE A 299 8.80 -16.43 -2.89
CA PHE A 299 9.02 -15.58 -4.07
C PHE A 299 10.39 -14.91 -4.07
N ARG A 300 10.90 -14.65 -5.27
CA ARG A 300 11.99 -13.71 -5.53
C ARG A 300 11.57 -12.66 -6.53
N LEU A 301 12.13 -11.46 -6.35
CA LEU A 301 11.75 -10.31 -7.14
C LEU A 301 12.60 -10.23 -8.40
N VAL A 302 11.97 -10.26 -9.57
CA VAL A 302 12.64 -9.91 -10.83
C VAL A 302 12.64 -8.41 -10.99
N ASP A 303 11.47 -7.77 -10.90
CA ASP A 303 11.34 -6.32 -11.02
C ASP A 303 10.05 -5.80 -10.39
N MET A 304 10.01 -4.51 -10.06
CA MET A 304 8.82 -3.83 -9.55
C MET A 304 8.84 -2.38 -10.02
N LYS A 305 7.71 -1.88 -10.52
CA LYS A 305 7.62 -0.54 -11.11
C LYS A 305 6.25 0.10 -10.86
N VAL A 306 6.27 1.39 -10.53
CA VAL A 306 5.11 2.28 -10.73
C VAL A 306 5.12 2.71 -12.20
N LEU A 307 4.01 2.48 -12.90
CA LEU A 307 3.88 2.74 -14.33
C LEU A 307 3.34 4.14 -14.61
N LYS A 308 3.21 4.48 -15.90
CA LYS A 308 2.65 5.77 -16.34
C LYS A 308 1.17 5.84 -15.95
N THR A 309 0.70 7.04 -15.62
CA THR A 309 -0.70 7.29 -15.28
C THR A 309 -1.64 6.94 -16.44
N VAL A 310 -2.80 6.38 -16.09
CA VAL A 310 -3.94 6.12 -16.98
C VAL A 310 -5.05 7.17 -16.81
N ASP A 311 -4.69 8.36 -16.31
CA ASP A 311 -5.60 9.44 -15.88
C ASP A 311 -6.48 9.12 -14.66
N SER A 312 -6.23 7.98 -14.02
CA SER A 312 -6.64 7.71 -12.64
C SER A 312 -5.93 8.67 -11.67
N ASP A 313 -6.49 8.84 -10.48
CA ASP A 313 -5.81 9.44 -9.34
C ASP A 313 -4.75 8.50 -8.72
N HIS A 314 -4.75 7.22 -9.07
CA HIS A 314 -3.68 6.26 -8.83
C HIS A 314 -2.79 6.06 -10.07
N PHE A 315 -1.54 5.69 -9.82
CA PHE A 315 -0.66 5.09 -10.83
C PHE A 315 -0.83 3.57 -10.82
N PRO A 316 -0.89 2.91 -11.99
CA PRO A 316 -0.78 1.46 -12.06
C PRO A 316 0.56 1.01 -11.47
N ILE A 317 0.55 -0.10 -10.75
CA ILE A 317 1.75 -0.72 -10.19
C ILE A 317 1.90 -2.14 -10.72
N TRP A 318 3.13 -2.50 -11.05
CA TRP A 318 3.45 -3.79 -11.65
C TRP A 318 4.60 -4.46 -10.88
N ILE A 319 4.50 -5.77 -10.74
CA ILE A 319 5.52 -6.62 -10.15
C ILE A 319 5.77 -7.83 -11.03
N SER A 320 7.02 -8.27 -11.07
CA SER A 320 7.46 -9.49 -11.73
C SER A 320 8.15 -10.39 -10.73
N LEU A 321 7.66 -11.62 -10.61
CA LEU A 321 8.06 -12.57 -9.60
C LEU A 321 8.38 -13.92 -10.22
N VAL A 322 9.23 -14.66 -9.50
CA VAL A 322 9.50 -16.08 -9.74
C VAL A 322 9.47 -16.84 -8.42
N ILE A 323 9.13 -18.13 -8.46
CA ILE A 323 9.18 -19.00 -7.28
C ILE A 323 10.57 -19.61 -7.14
N ARG A 324 11.10 -19.59 -5.92
CA ARG A 324 12.35 -20.24 -5.52
C ARG A 324 12.10 -21.02 -4.22
N ASN A 325 13.18 -21.51 -3.62
CA ASN A 325 13.10 -22.09 -2.28
C ASN A 325 12.63 -21.04 -1.28
N GLU A 326 11.80 -21.49 -0.35
CA GLU A 326 11.33 -20.70 0.78
C GLU A 326 12.51 -20.12 1.57
N ASP A 327 12.41 -18.85 1.94
CA ASP A 327 13.44 -18.13 2.68
C ASP A 327 12.83 -17.15 3.67
N THR A 328 12.88 -17.56 4.93
CA THR A 328 12.25 -16.89 6.06
C THR A 328 13.22 -15.97 6.80
N GLU A 329 14.44 -15.74 6.30
CA GLU A 329 15.48 -14.98 7.04
C GLU A 329 15.03 -13.54 7.37
N ASP A 330 14.25 -12.93 6.48
CA ASP A 330 13.80 -11.55 6.58
C ASP A 330 12.35 -11.36 7.09
N GLN A 331 11.73 -12.44 7.57
CA GLN A 331 10.45 -12.33 8.28
C GLN A 331 10.61 -11.53 9.58
N LEU A 332 9.55 -10.86 10.00
CA LEU A 332 9.54 -10.10 11.23
C LEU A 332 8.95 -10.93 12.36
N ASP A 333 9.61 -10.91 13.53
CA ASP A 333 9.05 -11.52 14.73
C ASP A 333 7.84 -10.72 15.24
N ILE A 334 6.81 -11.44 15.66
CA ILE A 334 5.65 -10.92 16.38
C ILE A 334 5.80 -11.18 17.88
N SER A 335 5.45 -10.19 18.72
CA SER A 335 5.37 -10.38 20.17
C SER A 335 3.97 -10.83 20.58
N HIS A 336 3.83 -11.42 21.77
CA HIS A 336 2.52 -11.81 22.29
C HIS A 336 1.56 -10.61 22.46
N GLU A 337 2.06 -9.42 22.78
CA GLU A 337 1.25 -8.20 22.84
C GLU A 337 0.77 -7.77 21.44
N GLU A 338 1.61 -7.96 20.41
CA GLU A 338 1.23 -7.66 19.02
C GLU A 338 0.25 -8.70 18.46
N GLU A 339 0.36 -9.98 18.84
CA GLU A 339 -0.66 -11.01 18.53
C GLU A 339 -2.03 -10.65 19.10
N GLN A 340 -2.07 -10.22 20.37
CA GLN A 340 -3.31 -9.75 21.00
C GLN A 340 -3.86 -8.51 20.29
N GLU A 341 -3.00 -7.54 19.93
CA GLU A 341 -3.43 -6.34 19.19
C GLU A 341 -4.00 -6.71 17.81
N VAL A 342 -3.50 -7.75 17.14
CA VAL A 342 -4.05 -8.25 15.88
C VAL A 342 -5.45 -8.84 16.09
N ALA A 343 -5.61 -9.75 17.06
CA ALA A 343 -6.88 -10.39 17.34
C ALA A 343 -7.96 -9.37 17.76
N GLU A 344 -7.63 -8.43 18.64
CA GLU A 344 -8.54 -7.36 19.08
C GLU A 344 -8.99 -6.50 17.89
N LYS A 345 -8.08 -6.13 16.98
CA LYS A 345 -8.41 -5.32 15.80
C LYS A 345 -9.34 -6.05 14.84
N ILE A 346 -9.10 -7.34 14.63
CA ILE A 346 -9.97 -8.16 13.78
C ILE A 346 -11.36 -8.27 14.40
N GLU A 347 -11.45 -8.57 15.69
CA GLU A 347 -12.73 -8.65 16.42
C GLU A 347 -13.49 -7.32 16.36
N GLU A 348 -12.84 -6.19 16.68
CA GLU A 348 -13.45 -4.85 16.59
C GLU A 348 -13.95 -4.51 15.18
N GLY A 349 -13.22 -4.91 14.14
CA GLY A 349 -13.63 -4.66 12.76
C GLY A 349 -14.79 -5.54 12.31
N ILE A 350 -14.85 -6.80 12.75
CA ILE A 350 -16.00 -7.69 12.50
C ILE A 350 -17.23 -7.17 13.24
N GLU A 351 -17.10 -6.71 14.49
CA GLU A 351 -18.23 -6.18 15.27
C GLU A 351 -18.80 -4.88 14.68
N LYS A 352 -17.96 -4.06 14.05
CA LYS A 352 -18.39 -2.82 13.39
C LYS A 352 -18.84 -3.03 11.95
N GLY A 353 -18.30 -4.05 11.28
CA GLY A 353 -18.69 -4.43 9.95
C GLY A 353 -20.12 -4.96 9.90
N ASP A 354 -20.71 -4.92 8.71
CA ASP A 354 -22.07 -5.39 8.47
C ASP A 354 -22.08 -6.77 7.76
N ALA A 355 -20.92 -7.37 7.51
CA ALA A 355 -20.82 -8.73 6.94
C ALA A 355 -21.35 -9.79 7.91
N ASN A 356 -22.32 -10.59 7.45
CA ASN A 356 -23.01 -11.63 8.26
C ASN A 356 -22.31 -12.99 8.25
#